data_AF-A0A3N9NLK3-F1
#
_entry.id   AF-A0A3N9NLK3-F1
#
_cell.length_a   1.000
_cell.length_b   1.000
_cell.length_c   1.000
_cell.angle_alpha   90.00
_cell.angle_beta   90.00
_cell.angle_gamma   90.00
#
_symmetry.space_group_name_H-M   'P 1'
#
loop_
_entity.id
_entity.type
_entity.pdbx_description
1 polymer ?
#
loop_
_entity_poly.entity_id
_entity_poly.type
_entity_poly.pdbx_seq_one_letter_code
_entity_poly.pdbx_strand_id
1 'polypeptide(L)'
;FGRSAIYYPQKSLSVFLSNRLRYPLFKDIDVREFDSFLLRSSSDDWNRTMFRDGFIQMAIRDHMAIDTQAYRPAVLFINGEYFGIHNIREKYNESYLETHHSTDPDNVDILYIDERQDDPVEVLAGDRDHYDAMVAFCETYDLAVQANYNFIASIVDIDNLIDYVITEAHIGNTSWAHNIRCWRPRGENGKWQWLVFDLDRGFRDGSFNSLAQMADRMHPFSELLDNAGFRDRFIGRFVEYINTAFDPEKVTTLLDSLQSAIAPEMPRHIDRWEGLCGNNACGMTSTQQWEGFVEDMRIIVGSRPATVRQQLRDLFEFNSIVRLDIQIQQLGYGRVQLGEKTMIAGDYSGQFFNHMSVPLQALPNDGFQFVGWQQGSQSRRTLLARGSRWKYFDKGVFPGAGWNRIGFNDATWASGLAELGYGDGDENTAVDFGPDEDDKYVTSYFRTSFQVTNAAAIQSLIFKILRDDGAVVYLNGREVVRTNMPDGTIQYNTWASSSVEDENTFFEFSLAADALVDGENIVAVEVHQHSATSSDLSFDL
;
A
#
# COMPACT_ATOMS: atom_id res chain seq x y z
N PHE A 1 -0.62 -28.51 -3.70
CA PHE A 1 -0.25 -27.08 -3.58
C PHE A 1 0.36 -26.62 -4.89
N GLY A 2 -0.01 -25.43 -5.40
CA GLY A 2 0.68 -24.78 -6.51
C GLY A 2 0.32 -25.24 -7.92
N ARG A 3 -0.97 -25.44 -8.26
CA ARG A 3 -1.46 -25.90 -9.59
C ARG A 3 -0.56 -25.50 -10.77
N SER A 4 -0.38 -24.19 -11.04
CA SER A 4 0.55 -23.69 -12.07
C SER A 4 2.02 -23.71 -11.63
N ALA A 5 2.27 -23.41 -10.35
CA ALA A 5 3.59 -23.37 -9.71
C ALA A 5 4.46 -24.62 -9.95
N ILE A 6 3.85 -25.81 -10.08
CA ILE A 6 4.59 -27.07 -10.31
C ILE A 6 5.31 -27.09 -11.67
N TYR A 7 4.89 -26.27 -12.63
CA TYR A 7 5.48 -26.23 -13.97
C TYR A 7 6.68 -25.27 -14.06
N TYR A 8 6.92 -24.44 -13.06
CA TYR A 8 8.08 -23.54 -13.03
C TYR A 8 9.37 -24.27 -12.63
N PRO A 9 10.55 -23.85 -13.13
CA PRO A 9 11.83 -24.40 -12.70
C PRO A 9 12.03 -24.37 -11.18
N GLN A 10 11.73 -23.23 -10.54
CA GLN A 10 11.73 -23.10 -9.09
C GLN A 10 10.41 -23.61 -8.51
N LYS A 11 10.48 -24.75 -7.81
CA LYS A 11 9.31 -25.38 -7.20
C LYS A 11 8.92 -24.70 -5.90
N SER A 12 7.62 -24.54 -5.71
CA SER A 12 7.01 -24.25 -4.42
C SER A 12 6.86 -25.54 -3.60
N LEU A 13 7.11 -25.48 -2.28
CA LEU A 13 7.09 -26.64 -1.39
C LEU A 13 6.08 -26.44 -0.25
N SER A 14 5.32 -27.48 0.06
CA SER A 14 4.58 -27.57 1.32
C SER A 14 5.40 -28.43 2.27
N VAL A 15 5.83 -27.85 3.39
CA VAL A 15 6.63 -28.54 4.41
C VAL A 15 5.66 -29.06 5.47
N PHE A 16 5.71 -30.36 5.74
CA PHE A 16 4.97 -31.01 6.81
C PHE A 16 5.96 -31.58 7.81
N LEU A 17 5.71 -31.33 9.09
CA LEU A 17 6.63 -31.66 10.16
C LEU A 17 6.09 -32.87 10.94
N SER A 18 6.95 -33.85 11.20
CA SER A 18 6.56 -35.03 11.99
C SER A 18 6.23 -34.70 13.46
N ASN A 19 6.75 -33.57 13.96
CA ASN A 19 6.42 -32.98 15.25
C ASN A 19 6.21 -31.47 15.04
N ARG A 20 5.37 -30.82 15.84
CA ARG A 20 5.19 -29.36 15.78
C ARG A 20 6.54 -28.65 15.96
N LEU A 21 6.85 -27.74 15.04
CA LEU A 21 7.99 -26.84 15.15
C LEU A 21 7.66 -25.73 16.14
N ARG A 22 8.41 -25.68 17.24
CA ARG A 22 8.35 -24.59 18.24
C ARG A 22 9.41 -23.55 17.94
N TYR A 23 9.10 -22.65 17.02
CA TYR A 23 10.04 -21.63 16.56
C TYR A 23 9.27 -20.41 16.03
N PRO A 24 9.73 -19.18 16.30
CA PRO A 24 9.14 -17.97 15.71
C PRO A 24 9.50 -17.86 14.23
N LEU A 25 8.82 -18.63 13.37
CA LEU A 25 8.99 -18.56 11.92
C LEU A 25 8.72 -17.15 11.39
N PHE A 26 7.73 -16.48 11.98
CA PHE A 26 7.33 -15.12 11.71
C PHE A 26 7.50 -14.28 12.98
N LYS A 27 8.17 -13.13 12.85
CA LYS A 27 8.43 -12.25 13.99
C LYS A 27 7.21 -11.40 14.37
N ASP A 28 6.34 -11.15 13.40
CA ASP A 28 5.30 -10.12 13.47
C ASP A 28 3.91 -10.69 13.79
N ILE A 29 3.85 -11.96 14.20
CA ILE A 29 2.63 -12.60 14.71
C ILE A 29 2.98 -13.39 15.98
N ASP A 30 1.98 -13.68 16.81
CA ASP A 30 2.14 -14.38 18.09
C ASP A 30 2.04 -15.91 18.01
N VAL A 31 2.01 -16.47 16.80
CA VAL A 31 2.05 -17.93 16.59
C VAL A 31 3.48 -18.44 16.72
N ARG A 32 3.65 -19.51 17.52
CA ARG A 32 4.97 -20.11 17.85
C ARG A 32 5.06 -21.60 17.58
N GLU A 33 3.94 -22.26 17.26
CA GLU A 33 3.89 -23.69 16.94
C GLU A 33 3.32 -23.89 15.54
N PHE A 34 4.01 -24.70 14.72
CA PHE A 34 3.58 -24.98 13.35
C PHE A 34 3.69 -26.48 13.07
N ASP A 35 2.65 -27.08 12.50
CA ASP A 35 2.67 -28.44 11.95
C ASP A 35 3.10 -28.47 10.47
N SER A 36 2.84 -27.35 9.77
CA SER A 36 3.18 -27.16 8.38
C SER A 36 3.39 -25.68 8.06
N PHE A 37 4.14 -25.43 7.00
CA PHE A 37 4.30 -24.10 6.40
C PHE A 37 4.61 -24.25 4.91
N LEU A 38 4.52 -23.15 4.17
CA LEU A 38 4.82 -23.12 2.74
C LEU A 38 6.17 -22.45 2.50
N LEU A 39 6.90 -22.95 1.52
CA LEU A 39 7.99 -22.25 0.86
C LEU A 39 7.51 -21.93 -0.55
N ARG A 40 7.01 -20.71 -0.77
CA ARG A 40 6.49 -20.27 -2.07
C ARG A 40 7.61 -19.72 -2.94
N SER A 41 7.64 -20.09 -4.21
CA SER A 41 8.50 -19.50 -5.25
C SER A 41 7.87 -18.26 -5.90
N SER A 42 6.86 -17.66 -5.25
CA SER A 42 6.04 -16.57 -5.78
C SER A 42 5.23 -16.92 -7.05
N SER A 43 5.20 -18.19 -7.46
CA SER A 43 4.29 -18.76 -8.47
C SER A 43 4.12 -17.89 -9.71
N ASP A 44 2.94 -17.29 -9.93
CA ASP A 44 2.68 -16.49 -11.12
C ASP A 44 3.52 -15.19 -11.10
N ASP A 45 3.96 -14.70 -9.93
CA ASP A 45 4.84 -13.54 -9.72
C ASP A 45 6.34 -13.91 -9.70
N TRP A 46 6.68 -15.20 -9.91
CA TRP A 46 8.06 -15.71 -9.89
C TRP A 46 9.01 -14.96 -10.82
N ASN A 47 8.57 -14.63 -12.03
CA ASN A 47 9.37 -13.89 -13.00
C ASN A 47 9.09 -12.39 -12.98
N ARG A 48 8.63 -11.86 -11.84
CA ARG A 48 8.28 -10.47 -11.62
C ARG A 48 8.84 -10.01 -10.28
N THR A 49 8.02 -9.66 -9.29
CA THR A 49 8.52 -8.95 -8.11
C THR A 49 9.09 -9.86 -7.04
N MET A 50 8.71 -11.15 -7.03
CA MET A 50 9.04 -12.15 -5.99
C MET A 50 8.41 -11.91 -4.61
N PHE A 51 7.65 -10.83 -4.41
CA PHE A 51 7.04 -10.51 -3.12
C PHE A 51 5.58 -10.07 -3.18
N ARG A 52 4.95 -10.00 -4.37
CA ARG A 52 3.61 -9.40 -4.58
C ARG A 52 2.51 -9.91 -3.66
N ASP A 53 2.33 -11.23 -3.55
CA ASP A 53 1.33 -11.83 -2.66
C ASP A 53 1.66 -11.52 -1.19
N GLY A 54 2.94 -11.54 -0.81
CA GLY A 54 3.38 -11.16 0.53
C GLY A 54 3.08 -9.71 0.87
N PHE A 55 3.37 -8.81 -0.07
CA PHE A 55 3.08 -7.39 0.01
C PHE A 55 1.60 -7.12 0.25
N ILE A 56 0.70 -7.70 -0.56
CA ILE A 56 -0.74 -7.46 -0.43
C ILE A 56 -1.23 -7.94 0.95
N GLN A 57 -0.72 -9.09 1.40
CA GLN A 57 -1.09 -9.69 2.69
C GLN A 57 -0.59 -8.84 3.87
N MET A 58 0.60 -8.22 3.74
CA MET A 58 1.10 -7.28 4.74
C MET A 58 0.34 -5.95 4.72
N ALA A 59 -0.05 -5.45 3.54
CA ALA A 59 -0.71 -4.16 3.38
C ALA A 59 -2.08 -4.07 4.06
N ILE A 60 -2.78 -5.19 4.23
CA ILE A 60 -4.15 -5.21 4.79
C ILE A 60 -4.22 -5.74 6.23
N ARG A 61 -3.15 -6.36 6.73
CA ARG A 61 -3.14 -7.14 7.99
C ARG A 61 -3.69 -6.36 9.19
N ASP A 62 -3.24 -5.13 9.38
CA ASP A 62 -3.54 -4.34 10.59
C ASP A 62 -4.72 -3.36 10.40
N HIS A 63 -5.42 -3.48 9.28
CA HIS A 63 -6.44 -2.53 8.87
C HIS A 63 -7.82 -3.15 8.63
N MET A 64 -7.87 -4.46 8.41
CA MET A 64 -9.06 -5.15 7.91
C MET A 64 -9.44 -6.35 8.78
N ALA A 65 -10.74 -6.67 8.83
CA ALA A 65 -11.31 -7.83 9.50
C ALA A 65 -11.21 -9.09 8.63
N ILE A 66 -10.01 -9.37 8.12
CA ILE A 66 -9.73 -10.52 7.28
C ILE A 66 -8.42 -11.19 7.66
N ASP A 67 -8.42 -12.51 7.64
CA ASP A 67 -7.22 -13.32 7.79
C ASP A 67 -6.21 -13.03 6.70
N THR A 68 -4.95 -12.98 7.11
CA THR A 68 -3.81 -12.86 6.20
C THR A 68 -2.82 -14.00 6.42
N GLN A 69 -2.09 -14.38 5.37
CA GLN A 69 -0.99 -15.32 5.48
C GLN A 69 0.30 -14.57 5.78
N ALA A 70 0.91 -14.82 6.94
CA ALA A 70 2.19 -14.20 7.29
C ALA A 70 3.25 -14.48 6.21
N TYR A 71 4.18 -13.52 6.06
CA TYR A 71 5.17 -13.48 4.99
C TYR A 71 6.57 -13.28 5.59
N ARG A 72 7.54 -14.04 5.07
CA ARG A 72 8.97 -13.82 5.33
C ARG A 72 9.80 -14.30 4.14
N PRO A 73 10.64 -13.46 3.52
CA PRO A 73 11.56 -13.90 2.49
C PRO A 73 12.67 -14.77 3.10
N ALA A 74 13.13 -15.76 2.37
CA ALA A 74 14.20 -16.67 2.78
C ALA A 74 14.99 -17.16 1.58
N VAL A 75 16.28 -17.44 1.79
CA VAL A 75 17.12 -18.14 0.81
C VAL A 75 17.03 -19.63 1.08
N LEU A 76 16.60 -20.41 0.08
CA LEU A 76 16.50 -21.85 0.20
C LEU A 76 17.75 -22.54 -0.33
N PHE A 77 18.28 -23.49 0.44
CA PHE A 77 19.29 -24.44 0.00
C PHE A 77 18.73 -25.85 0.06
N ILE A 78 18.94 -26.65 -0.99
CA ILE A 78 18.56 -28.06 -1.04
C ILE A 78 19.83 -28.87 -1.28
N ASN A 79 20.18 -29.74 -0.32
CA ASN A 79 21.42 -30.54 -0.36
C ASN A 79 22.70 -29.71 -0.53
N GLY A 80 22.72 -28.48 0.03
CA GLY A 80 23.85 -27.55 -0.11
C GLY A 80 23.82 -26.68 -1.38
N GLU A 81 22.91 -26.97 -2.31
CA GLU A 81 22.76 -26.21 -3.55
C GLU A 81 21.81 -25.03 -3.37
N TYR A 82 22.21 -23.87 -3.87
CA TYR A 82 21.38 -22.67 -3.87
C TYR A 82 20.13 -22.87 -4.73
N PHE A 83 18.96 -22.57 -4.16
CA PHE A 83 17.65 -22.78 -4.78
C PHE A 83 16.82 -21.49 -4.89
N GLY A 84 17.47 -20.34 -4.71
CA GLY A 84 16.84 -19.03 -4.86
C GLY A 84 16.10 -18.55 -3.62
N ILE A 85 15.57 -17.33 -3.76
CA ILE A 85 14.60 -16.73 -2.84
C ILE A 85 13.27 -17.52 -2.87
N HIS A 86 12.78 -17.89 -1.70
CA HIS A 86 11.43 -18.37 -1.43
C HIS A 86 10.76 -17.48 -0.38
N ASN A 87 9.45 -17.50 -0.33
CA ASN A 87 8.68 -16.86 0.74
C ASN A 87 8.21 -17.96 1.70
N ILE A 88 8.64 -17.90 2.95
CA ILE A 88 8.04 -18.70 4.03
C ILE A 88 6.65 -18.11 4.26
N ARG A 89 5.59 -18.93 4.15
CA ARG A 89 4.19 -18.52 4.38
C ARG A 89 3.46 -19.46 5.30
N GLU A 90 2.48 -18.94 6.01
CA GLU A 90 1.46 -19.76 6.66
C GLU A 90 0.65 -20.54 5.63
N LYS A 91 0.04 -21.63 6.07
CA LYS A 91 -0.82 -22.46 5.25
C LYS A 91 -2.21 -22.45 5.86
N TYR A 92 -3.22 -21.99 5.11
CA TYR A 92 -4.61 -22.15 5.54
C TYR A 92 -5.00 -23.63 5.53
N ASN A 93 -5.09 -24.18 6.73
CA ASN A 93 -5.53 -25.53 7.08
C ASN A 93 -6.17 -25.46 8.49
N GLU A 94 -6.57 -26.61 9.01
CA GLU A 94 -7.21 -26.76 10.31
C GLU A 94 -6.33 -26.25 11.47
N SER A 95 -5.01 -26.47 11.38
CA SER A 95 -4.02 -25.99 12.36
C SER A 95 -3.88 -24.44 12.36
N TYR A 96 -3.98 -23.81 11.19
CA TYR A 96 -4.08 -22.34 11.12
C TYR A 96 -5.33 -21.84 11.86
N LEU A 97 -6.48 -22.47 11.64
CA LEU A 97 -7.72 -22.08 12.30
C LEU A 97 -7.69 -22.33 13.82
N GLU A 98 -7.05 -23.41 14.26
CA GLU A 98 -6.80 -23.66 15.69
C GLU A 98 -5.99 -22.53 16.32
N THR A 99 -4.88 -22.13 15.68
CA THR A 99 -3.94 -21.15 16.24
C THR A 99 -4.42 -19.71 16.17
N HIS A 100 -5.15 -19.32 15.13
CA HIS A 100 -5.63 -17.94 14.94
C HIS A 100 -7.05 -17.69 15.46
N HIS A 101 -7.91 -18.72 15.44
CA HIS A 101 -9.33 -18.59 15.82
C HIS A 101 -9.72 -19.41 17.03
N SER A 102 -8.78 -20.10 17.70
CA SER A 102 -9.07 -20.98 18.84
C SER A 102 -10.18 -22.00 18.55
N THR A 103 -10.24 -22.47 17.30
CA THR A 103 -11.28 -23.38 16.82
C THR A 103 -10.80 -24.84 16.93
N ASP A 104 -11.72 -25.78 17.16
CA ASP A 104 -11.44 -27.21 17.12
C ASP A 104 -11.11 -27.64 15.66
N PRO A 105 -9.88 -28.09 15.37
CA PRO A 105 -9.45 -28.42 14.02
C PRO A 105 -10.23 -29.60 13.40
N ASP A 106 -10.86 -30.46 14.19
CA ASP A 106 -11.68 -31.57 13.69
C ASP A 106 -13.13 -31.13 13.37
N ASN A 107 -13.48 -29.88 13.69
CA ASN A 107 -14.85 -29.38 13.62
C ASN A 107 -14.94 -28.06 12.82
N VAL A 108 -14.38 -28.08 11.62
CA VAL A 108 -14.42 -26.97 10.64
C VAL A 108 -14.84 -27.47 9.26
N ASP A 109 -15.37 -26.56 8.45
CA ASP A 109 -15.47 -26.73 7.01
C ASP A 109 -14.50 -25.77 6.34
N ILE A 110 -13.73 -26.26 5.37
CA ILE A 110 -12.82 -25.44 4.55
C ILE A 110 -13.08 -25.78 3.10
N LEU A 111 -13.41 -24.75 2.31
CA LEU A 111 -13.79 -24.87 0.92
C LEU A 111 -12.85 -24.07 0.03
N TYR A 112 -12.55 -24.60 -1.14
CA TYR A 112 -11.91 -23.89 -2.24
C TYR A 112 -12.90 -23.77 -3.39
N ILE A 113 -13.04 -22.57 -3.95
CA ILE A 113 -14.05 -22.28 -4.97
C ILE A 113 -13.38 -21.78 -6.26
N ASP A 114 -13.71 -22.43 -7.37
CA ASP A 114 -13.35 -22.09 -8.75
C ASP A 114 -14.61 -21.91 -9.59
N GLU A 115 -15.11 -20.68 -9.69
CA GLU A 115 -16.34 -20.31 -10.40
C GLU A 115 -16.32 -20.64 -11.91
N ARG A 116 -15.16 -21.03 -12.45
CA ARG A 116 -15.02 -21.40 -13.86
C ARG A 116 -15.42 -22.85 -14.12
N GLN A 117 -15.63 -23.65 -13.06
CA GLN A 117 -15.98 -25.06 -13.16
C GLN A 117 -17.51 -25.23 -13.07
N ASP A 118 -18.03 -26.30 -13.68
CA ASP A 118 -19.45 -26.66 -13.59
C ASP A 118 -19.88 -26.96 -12.14
N ASP A 119 -18.99 -27.60 -11.38
CA ASP A 119 -19.11 -27.75 -9.93
C ASP A 119 -17.97 -26.95 -9.26
N PRO A 120 -18.25 -25.73 -8.77
CA PRO A 120 -17.20 -24.79 -8.41
C PRO A 120 -16.55 -25.08 -7.05
N VAL A 121 -17.14 -25.91 -6.18
CA VAL A 121 -16.66 -26.06 -4.79
C VAL A 121 -15.93 -27.37 -4.56
N GLU A 122 -14.66 -27.26 -4.19
CA GLU A 122 -13.80 -28.33 -3.70
C GLU A 122 -13.77 -28.31 -2.16
N VAL A 123 -14.11 -29.44 -1.53
CA VAL A 123 -14.03 -29.60 -0.07
C VAL A 123 -12.59 -29.93 0.34
N LEU A 124 -11.94 -29.03 1.07
CA LEU A 124 -10.60 -29.24 1.62
C LEU A 124 -10.64 -29.89 3.01
N ALA A 125 -11.65 -29.56 3.82
CA ALA A 125 -11.94 -30.17 5.10
C ALA A 125 -13.46 -30.13 5.36
N GLY A 126 -13.98 -31.14 6.05
CA GLY A 126 -15.40 -31.22 6.40
C GLY A 126 -16.33 -31.55 5.23
N ASP A 127 -17.34 -30.72 4.99
CA ASP A 127 -18.35 -30.85 3.93
C ASP A 127 -18.81 -29.47 3.41
N ARG A 128 -19.73 -29.46 2.44
CA ARG A 128 -20.23 -28.24 1.79
C ARG A 128 -21.74 -28.03 1.94
N ASP A 129 -22.45 -28.87 2.69
CA ASP A 129 -23.92 -28.88 2.73
C ASP A 129 -24.50 -27.52 3.19
N HIS A 130 -23.87 -26.91 4.19
CA HIS A 130 -24.27 -25.60 4.69
C HIS A 130 -23.94 -24.45 3.73
N TYR A 131 -22.86 -24.59 2.93
CA TYR A 131 -22.51 -23.61 1.91
C TYR A 131 -23.52 -23.67 0.76
N ASP A 132 -23.81 -24.87 0.27
CA ASP A 132 -24.79 -25.08 -0.79
C ASP A 132 -26.20 -24.63 -0.36
N ALA A 133 -26.57 -24.85 0.90
CA ALA A 133 -27.82 -24.32 1.47
C ALA A 133 -27.85 -22.78 1.53
N MET A 134 -26.72 -22.14 1.85
CA MET A 134 -26.59 -20.67 1.81
C MET A 134 -26.75 -20.13 0.38
N VAL A 135 -26.07 -20.74 -0.59
CA VAL A 135 -26.17 -20.36 -2.02
C VAL A 135 -27.60 -20.54 -2.51
N ALA A 136 -28.20 -21.70 -2.27
CA ALA A 136 -29.59 -21.98 -2.65
C ALA A 136 -30.59 -20.99 -2.00
N PHE A 137 -30.32 -20.55 -0.77
CA PHE A 137 -31.13 -19.50 -0.13
C PHE A 137 -31.02 -18.17 -0.88
N CYS A 138 -29.81 -17.74 -1.26
CA CYS A 138 -29.58 -16.50 -2.00
C CYS A 138 -30.25 -16.54 -3.39
N GLU A 139 -30.24 -17.70 -4.05
CA GLU A 139 -30.92 -17.91 -5.35
C GLU A 139 -32.45 -17.92 -5.24
N THR A 140 -32.99 -18.30 -4.08
CA THR A 140 -34.44 -18.47 -3.88
C THR A 140 -35.11 -17.23 -3.30
N TYR A 141 -34.42 -16.49 -2.43
CA TYR A 141 -35.00 -15.42 -1.62
C TYR A 141 -34.34 -14.07 -1.88
N ASP A 142 -35.16 -13.06 -2.13
CA ASP A 142 -34.73 -11.67 -2.33
C ASP A 142 -34.08 -11.09 -1.05
N LEU A 143 -32.79 -10.75 -1.12
CA LEU A 143 -32.04 -10.19 0.01
C LEU A 143 -32.29 -8.68 0.23
N ALA A 144 -33.00 -7.99 -0.67
CA ALA A 144 -33.55 -6.66 -0.36
C ALA A 144 -34.52 -6.70 0.83
N VAL A 145 -35.15 -7.87 1.08
CA VAL A 145 -36.00 -8.09 2.25
C VAL A 145 -35.14 -8.27 3.51
N GLN A 146 -35.29 -7.36 4.48
CA GLN A 146 -34.48 -7.31 5.70
C GLN A 146 -34.42 -8.64 6.48
N ALA A 147 -35.51 -9.41 6.51
CA ALA A 147 -35.53 -10.71 7.20
C ALA A 147 -34.60 -11.74 6.52
N ASN A 148 -34.52 -11.72 5.20
CA ASN A 148 -33.66 -12.62 4.42
C ASN A 148 -32.19 -12.20 4.55
N TYR A 149 -31.92 -10.89 4.48
CA TYR A 149 -30.60 -10.34 4.83
C TYR A 149 -30.17 -10.75 6.24
N ASN A 150 -31.05 -10.62 7.24
CA ASN A 150 -30.73 -10.98 8.62
C ASN A 150 -30.40 -12.47 8.77
N PHE A 151 -31.05 -13.34 8.00
CA PHE A 151 -30.72 -14.76 7.95
C PHE A 151 -29.30 -14.98 7.39
N ILE A 152 -28.97 -14.40 6.24
CA ILE A 152 -27.61 -14.49 5.67
C ILE A 152 -26.58 -13.91 6.65
N ALA A 153 -26.83 -12.75 7.24
CA ALA A 153 -25.95 -12.13 8.24
C ALA A 153 -25.78 -12.97 9.53
N SER A 154 -26.68 -13.93 9.79
CA SER A 154 -26.53 -14.88 10.90
C SER A 154 -25.56 -16.02 10.60
N ILE A 155 -25.35 -16.35 9.32
CA ILE A 155 -24.48 -17.46 8.86
C ILE A 155 -23.25 -17.01 8.08
N VAL A 156 -23.14 -15.73 7.76
CA VAL A 156 -21.99 -15.09 7.09
C VAL A 156 -21.44 -14.01 8.00
N ASP A 157 -20.12 -13.98 8.14
CA ASP A 157 -19.45 -12.84 8.72
C ASP A 157 -19.41 -11.69 7.69
N ILE A 158 -20.38 -10.78 7.83
CA ILE A 158 -20.58 -9.66 6.92
C ILE A 158 -19.36 -8.73 6.90
N ASP A 159 -18.65 -8.58 8.02
CA ASP A 159 -17.49 -7.70 8.09
C ASP A 159 -16.33 -8.28 7.29
N ASN A 160 -16.09 -9.57 7.46
CA ASN A 160 -15.08 -10.29 6.73
C ASN A 160 -15.38 -10.33 5.22
N LEU A 161 -16.64 -10.60 4.82
CA LEU A 161 -17.01 -10.61 3.40
C LEU A 161 -16.81 -9.24 2.74
N ILE A 162 -17.21 -8.15 3.40
CA ILE A 162 -16.99 -6.79 2.91
C ILE A 162 -15.49 -6.55 2.70
N ASP A 163 -14.65 -6.89 3.68
CA ASP A 163 -13.21 -6.63 3.63
C ASP A 163 -12.49 -7.52 2.59
N TYR A 164 -12.96 -8.75 2.39
CA TYR A 164 -12.52 -9.65 1.31
C TYR A 164 -12.78 -9.02 -0.06
N VAL A 165 -14.03 -8.61 -0.32
CA VAL A 165 -14.41 -8.02 -1.61
C VAL A 165 -13.68 -6.70 -1.83
N ILE A 166 -13.56 -5.85 -0.81
CA ILE A 166 -12.79 -4.61 -0.91
C ILE A 166 -11.33 -4.91 -1.29
N THR A 167 -10.70 -5.91 -0.68
CA THR A 167 -9.32 -6.29 -0.99
C THR A 167 -9.19 -6.75 -2.44
N GLU A 168 -9.97 -7.73 -2.86
CA GLU A 168 -9.95 -8.29 -4.22
C GLU A 168 -10.27 -7.23 -5.30
N ALA A 169 -11.22 -6.33 -4.99
CA ALA A 169 -11.57 -5.17 -5.80
C ALA A 169 -10.41 -4.17 -5.87
N HIS A 170 -9.84 -3.80 -4.73
CA HIS A 170 -8.82 -2.76 -4.67
C HIS A 170 -7.56 -3.17 -5.42
N ILE A 171 -7.08 -4.39 -5.21
CA ILE A 171 -5.89 -4.89 -5.90
C ILE A 171 -6.16 -5.22 -7.38
N GLY A 172 -7.41 -5.25 -7.82
CA GLY A 172 -7.75 -5.58 -9.21
C GLY A 172 -7.33 -7.01 -9.58
N ASN A 173 -7.57 -7.97 -8.68
CA ASN A 173 -7.08 -9.33 -8.85
C ASN A 173 -7.72 -10.01 -10.06
N THR A 174 -6.91 -10.37 -11.06
CA THR A 174 -7.41 -11.04 -12.28
C THR A 174 -7.70 -12.54 -12.09
N SER A 175 -7.34 -13.14 -10.94
CA SER A 175 -7.64 -14.53 -10.62
C SER A 175 -8.71 -14.73 -9.54
N TRP A 176 -9.37 -13.66 -9.10
CA TRP A 176 -10.35 -13.73 -7.99
C TRP A 176 -11.35 -14.89 -8.15
N ALA A 177 -11.93 -15.06 -9.36
CA ALA A 177 -12.99 -16.04 -9.65
C ALA A 177 -12.53 -17.52 -9.56
N HIS A 178 -11.25 -17.78 -9.33
CA HIS A 178 -10.75 -19.14 -9.13
C HIS A 178 -9.74 -19.30 -7.99
N ASN A 179 -9.61 -18.27 -7.16
CA ASN A 179 -8.79 -18.26 -5.97
C ASN A 179 -9.64 -17.81 -4.77
N ILE A 180 -10.81 -18.44 -4.61
CA ILE A 180 -11.70 -18.19 -3.48
C ILE A 180 -11.52 -19.32 -2.47
N ARG A 181 -11.35 -18.96 -1.20
CA ARG A 181 -11.29 -19.91 -0.09
C ARG A 181 -12.12 -19.34 1.02
N CYS A 182 -12.98 -20.18 1.57
CA CYS A 182 -13.77 -19.83 2.73
C CYS A 182 -13.76 -20.96 3.74
N TRP A 183 -14.08 -20.62 4.97
CA TRP A 183 -14.16 -21.58 6.05
C TRP A 183 -15.28 -21.20 7.01
N ARG A 184 -15.71 -22.15 7.83
CA ARG A 184 -16.50 -21.87 9.03
C ARG A 184 -16.20 -22.86 10.14
N PRO A 185 -16.29 -22.46 11.43
CA PRO A 185 -16.40 -23.43 12.50
C PRO A 185 -17.76 -24.11 12.43
N ARG A 186 -17.81 -25.41 12.73
CA ARG A 186 -19.08 -26.15 12.78
C ARG A 186 -19.75 -25.93 14.14
N GLY A 187 -20.99 -25.44 14.12
CA GLY A 187 -21.79 -25.19 15.31
C GLY A 187 -22.91 -24.20 15.03
N GLU A 188 -23.82 -24.02 16.00
CA GLU A 188 -25.01 -23.16 15.83
C GLU A 188 -24.70 -21.70 15.49
N ASN A 189 -23.53 -21.20 15.91
CA ASN A 189 -23.10 -19.81 15.67
C ASN A 189 -21.96 -19.70 14.64
N GLY A 190 -21.65 -20.78 13.92
CA GLY A 190 -20.54 -20.82 12.98
C GLY A 190 -20.85 -20.06 11.70
N LYS A 191 -20.07 -19.02 11.41
CA LYS A 191 -20.25 -18.17 10.23
C LYS A 191 -19.20 -18.46 9.16
N TRP A 192 -19.62 -18.39 7.91
CA TRP A 192 -18.72 -18.41 6.76
C TRP A 192 -17.86 -17.13 6.73
N GLN A 193 -16.56 -17.34 6.53
CA GLN A 193 -15.53 -16.31 6.39
C GLN A 193 -14.66 -16.64 5.18
N TRP A 194 -14.27 -15.63 4.42
CA TRP A 194 -13.41 -15.69 3.27
C TRP A 194 -11.97 -15.38 3.66
N LEU A 195 -11.04 -16.07 3.01
CA LEU A 195 -9.62 -15.98 3.21
C LEU A 195 -8.97 -15.46 1.93
N VAL A 196 -8.20 -14.38 2.01
CA VAL A 196 -7.38 -13.94 0.87
C VAL A 196 -6.15 -14.84 0.73
N PHE A 197 -5.97 -15.43 -0.45
CA PHE A 197 -4.79 -16.24 -0.76
C PHE A 197 -4.50 -16.19 -2.26
N ASP A 198 -3.25 -16.47 -2.60
CA ASP A 198 -2.84 -16.57 -4.01
C ASP A 198 -3.12 -15.28 -4.81
N LEU A 199 -2.62 -14.17 -4.26
CA LEU A 199 -2.82 -12.81 -4.75
C LEU A 199 -1.74 -12.39 -5.76
N ASP A 200 -1.02 -13.36 -6.34
CA ASP A 200 0.07 -13.14 -7.30
C ASP A 200 -0.41 -12.37 -8.55
N ARG A 201 -1.73 -12.27 -8.77
CA ARG A 201 -2.34 -11.48 -9.85
C ARG A 201 -3.02 -10.18 -9.45
N GLY A 202 -2.90 -9.77 -8.18
CA GLY A 202 -3.21 -8.41 -7.74
C GLY A 202 -2.18 -7.41 -8.27
N PHE A 203 -2.59 -6.17 -8.51
CA PHE A 203 -1.77 -5.07 -9.02
C PHE A 203 -1.04 -5.38 -10.34
N ARG A 204 -1.57 -6.28 -11.18
CA ARG A 204 -1.01 -6.60 -12.51
C ARG A 204 -1.58 -5.75 -13.62
N ASP A 205 -2.86 -5.42 -13.48
CA ASP A 205 -3.60 -4.58 -14.42
C ASP A 205 -4.31 -3.53 -13.59
N GLY A 206 -3.80 -2.30 -13.66
CA GLY A 206 -4.34 -1.18 -12.90
C GLY A 206 -5.77 -0.81 -13.30
N SER A 207 -6.26 -1.28 -14.45
CA SER A 207 -7.60 -1.00 -14.97
C SER A 207 -8.63 -2.11 -14.69
N PHE A 208 -8.18 -3.31 -14.30
CA PHE A 208 -9.06 -4.45 -14.11
C PHE A 208 -10.13 -4.13 -13.05
N ASN A 209 -11.37 -4.49 -13.36
CA ASN A 209 -12.55 -4.20 -12.54
C ASN A 209 -13.13 -5.50 -11.97
N SER A 210 -12.42 -6.10 -11.01
CA SER A 210 -12.91 -7.24 -10.25
C SER A 210 -14.17 -6.88 -9.44
N LEU A 211 -14.31 -5.62 -9.01
CA LEU A 211 -15.51 -5.15 -8.28
C LEU A 211 -16.80 -5.37 -9.08
N ALA A 212 -16.85 -4.89 -10.33
CA ALA A 212 -18.03 -5.06 -11.16
C ALA A 212 -18.35 -6.54 -11.42
N GLN A 213 -17.33 -7.38 -11.58
CA GLN A 213 -17.54 -8.81 -11.77
C GLN A 213 -18.05 -9.50 -10.50
N MET A 214 -17.52 -9.16 -9.32
CA MET A 214 -18.01 -9.72 -8.05
C MET A 214 -19.43 -9.24 -7.76
N ALA A 215 -19.74 -7.97 -8.03
CA ALA A 215 -21.09 -7.41 -7.87
C ALA A 215 -22.13 -8.09 -8.78
N ASP A 216 -21.69 -8.63 -9.91
CA ASP A 216 -22.54 -9.33 -10.88
C ASP A 216 -22.85 -10.78 -10.50
N ARG A 217 -21.91 -11.50 -9.85
CA ARG A 217 -22.06 -12.96 -9.67
C ARG A 217 -21.44 -13.61 -8.43
N MET A 218 -20.69 -12.88 -7.60
CA MET A 218 -20.01 -13.52 -6.47
C MET A 218 -21.01 -13.74 -5.32
N HIS A 219 -21.34 -15.00 -5.02
CA HIS A 219 -22.20 -15.31 -3.89
C HIS A 219 -21.49 -15.17 -2.53
N PRO A 220 -22.18 -14.65 -1.48
CA PRO A 220 -23.50 -14.02 -1.50
C PRO A 220 -23.42 -12.49 -1.74
N PHE A 221 -22.26 -11.97 -2.15
CA PHE A 221 -22.02 -10.53 -2.29
C PHE A 221 -22.94 -9.87 -3.32
N SER A 222 -23.13 -10.47 -4.50
CA SER A 222 -24.02 -9.95 -5.55
C SER A 222 -25.43 -9.72 -5.03
N GLU A 223 -26.01 -10.68 -4.31
CA GLU A 223 -27.38 -10.57 -3.78
C GLU A 223 -27.44 -9.61 -2.59
N LEU A 224 -26.41 -9.57 -1.75
CA LEU A 224 -26.38 -8.67 -0.59
C LEU A 224 -26.40 -7.20 -1.01
N LEU A 225 -25.90 -6.84 -2.20
CA LEU A 225 -25.97 -5.47 -2.73
C LEU A 225 -27.40 -4.97 -2.96
N ASP A 226 -28.39 -5.85 -3.06
CA ASP A 226 -29.81 -5.46 -3.16
C ASP A 226 -30.33 -4.86 -1.85
N ASN A 227 -29.76 -5.26 -0.71
CA ASN A 227 -30.07 -4.66 0.58
C ASN A 227 -29.41 -3.27 0.72
N ALA A 228 -30.23 -2.22 0.81
CA ALA A 228 -29.73 -0.85 0.91
C ALA A 228 -28.78 -0.62 2.10
N GLY A 229 -29.06 -1.23 3.26
CA GLY A 229 -28.21 -1.10 4.45
C GLY A 229 -26.85 -1.76 4.27
N PHE A 230 -26.80 -2.96 3.68
CA PHE A 230 -25.54 -3.61 3.32
C PHE A 230 -24.76 -2.79 2.29
N ARG A 231 -25.43 -2.36 1.22
CA ARG A 231 -24.82 -1.60 0.14
C ARG A 231 -24.19 -0.30 0.66
N ASP A 232 -24.91 0.47 1.47
CA ASP A 232 -24.40 1.71 2.05
C ASP A 232 -23.18 1.45 2.96
N ARG A 233 -23.23 0.37 3.75
CA ARG A 233 -22.13 -0.05 4.62
C ARG A 233 -20.90 -0.49 3.84
N PHE A 234 -21.08 -1.30 2.79
CA PHE A 234 -20.01 -1.73 1.89
C PHE A 234 -19.32 -0.52 1.23
N ILE A 235 -20.10 0.38 0.65
CA ILE A 235 -19.56 1.58 -0.01
C ILE A 235 -18.83 2.47 1.00
N GLY A 236 -19.42 2.70 2.17
CA GLY A 236 -18.84 3.51 3.24
C GLY A 236 -17.48 2.97 3.68
N ARG A 237 -17.40 1.67 3.98
CA ARG A 237 -16.13 1.03 4.37
C ARG A 237 -15.11 1.00 3.25
N PHE A 238 -15.53 0.79 1.99
CA PHE A 238 -14.62 0.80 0.86
C PHE A 238 -13.99 2.20 0.67
N VAL A 239 -14.81 3.25 0.69
CA VAL A 239 -14.30 4.62 0.59
C VAL A 239 -13.44 4.99 1.79
N GLU A 240 -13.77 4.52 2.99
CA GLU A 240 -12.91 4.66 4.17
C GLU A 240 -11.52 4.07 3.89
N TYR A 241 -11.42 2.79 3.50
CA TYR A 241 -10.14 2.12 3.24
C TYR A 241 -9.35 2.73 2.08
N ILE A 242 -10.00 3.20 1.01
CA ILE A 242 -9.32 3.89 -0.09
C ILE A 242 -8.58 5.16 0.40
N ASN A 243 -9.10 5.82 1.44
CA ASN A 243 -8.47 7.01 2.02
C ASN A 243 -7.50 6.70 3.16
N THR A 244 -7.40 5.44 3.63
CA THR A 244 -6.70 5.11 4.88
C THR A 244 -5.76 3.92 4.71
N ALA A 245 -6.31 2.71 4.65
CA ALA A 245 -5.56 1.46 4.52
C ALA A 245 -4.82 1.36 3.18
N PHE A 246 -5.43 1.92 2.13
CA PHE A 246 -4.88 1.97 0.77
C PHE A 246 -4.36 3.35 0.38
N ASP A 247 -3.94 4.14 1.37
CA ASP A 247 -3.27 5.40 1.10
C ASP A 247 -1.99 5.14 0.26
N PRO A 248 -1.83 5.79 -0.91
CA PRO A 248 -0.70 5.54 -1.81
C PRO A 248 0.66 5.63 -1.13
N GLU A 249 0.87 6.62 -0.27
CA GLU A 249 2.16 6.86 0.39
C GLU A 249 2.50 5.67 1.29
N LYS A 250 1.58 5.32 2.21
CA LYS A 250 1.77 4.17 3.12
C LYS A 250 2.03 2.86 2.39
N VAL A 251 1.22 2.59 1.36
CA VAL A 251 1.31 1.33 0.63
C VAL A 251 2.58 1.29 -0.23
N THR A 252 2.99 2.41 -0.81
CA THR A 252 4.27 2.53 -1.54
C THR A 252 5.47 2.35 -0.61
N THR A 253 5.48 2.95 0.59
CA THR A 253 6.54 2.73 1.59
C THR A 253 6.68 1.26 1.97
N LEU A 254 5.58 0.53 2.15
CA LEU A 254 5.63 -0.91 2.39
C LEU A 254 6.24 -1.65 1.20
N LEU A 255 5.85 -1.31 -0.04
CA LEU A 255 6.41 -1.90 -1.25
C LEU A 255 7.93 -1.68 -1.32
N ASP A 256 8.40 -0.47 -1.05
CA ASP A 256 9.83 -0.12 -0.99
C ASP A 256 10.59 -0.95 0.04
N SER A 257 10.05 -1.07 1.25
CA SER A 257 10.68 -1.86 2.29
C SER A 257 10.89 -3.33 1.88
N LEU A 258 9.93 -3.90 1.13
CA LEU A 258 9.99 -5.28 0.65
C LEU A 258 10.92 -5.45 -0.55
N GLN A 259 10.97 -4.46 -1.45
CA GLN A 259 11.96 -4.40 -2.51
C GLN A 259 13.38 -4.39 -1.92
N SER A 260 13.67 -3.45 -1.02
CA SER A 260 14.98 -3.30 -0.36
C SER A 260 15.38 -4.54 0.41
N ALA A 261 14.42 -5.23 1.05
CA ALA A 261 14.69 -6.45 1.81
C ALA A 261 15.21 -7.63 0.95
N ILE A 262 14.89 -7.68 -0.35
CA ILE A 262 15.33 -8.78 -1.23
C ILE A 262 16.35 -8.34 -2.29
N ALA A 263 16.48 -7.04 -2.56
CA ALA A 263 17.36 -6.50 -3.61
C ALA A 263 18.80 -7.07 -3.58
N PRO A 264 19.48 -7.19 -2.42
CA PRO A 264 20.85 -7.73 -2.38
C PRO A 264 20.96 -9.19 -2.83
N GLU A 265 19.88 -9.96 -2.76
CA GLU A 265 19.87 -11.38 -3.11
C GLU A 265 19.39 -11.64 -4.55
N MET A 266 18.76 -10.65 -5.19
CA MET A 266 18.22 -10.76 -6.55
C MET A 266 19.26 -11.16 -7.61
N PRO A 267 20.51 -10.67 -7.63
CA PRO A 267 21.51 -11.12 -8.59
C PRO A 267 21.71 -12.63 -8.58
N ARG A 268 21.85 -13.25 -7.40
CA ARG A 268 22.05 -14.70 -7.26
C ARG A 268 20.79 -15.48 -7.63
N HIS A 269 19.61 -14.96 -7.29
CA HIS A 269 18.34 -15.55 -7.71
C HIS A 269 18.24 -15.57 -9.24
N ILE A 270 18.59 -14.46 -9.89
CA ILE A 270 18.56 -14.30 -11.34
C ILE A 270 19.56 -15.26 -12.00
N ASP A 271 20.82 -15.26 -11.58
CA ASP A 271 21.85 -16.18 -12.09
C ASP A 271 21.42 -17.65 -12.02
N ARG A 272 20.64 -18.01 -11.00
CA ARG A 272 20.16 -19.39 -10.81
C ARG A 272 19.10 -19.82 -11.81
N TRP A 273 18.25 -18.88 -12.24
CA TRP A 273 17.00 -19.15 -12.96
C TRP A 273 16.94 -18.55 -14.37
N GLU A 274 17.85 -17.64 -14.72
CA GLU A 274 17.96 -17.06 -16.05
C GLU A 274 18.02 -18.15 -17.13
N GLY A 275 17.27 -17.95 -18.22
CA GLY A 275 17.20 -18.89 -19.34
C GLY A 275 16.39 -20.16 -19.09
N LEU A 276 15.92 -20.40 -17.85
CA LEU A 276 15.02 -21.51 -17.52
C LEU A 276 13.57 -21.06 -17.61
N CYS A 277 12.74 -21.86 -18.29
CA CYS A 277 11.35 -21.53 -18.54
C CYS A 277 10.39 -22.63 -18.06
N GLY A 278 9.17 -22.22 -17.69
CA GLY A 278 8.07 -23.08 -17.31
C GLY A 278 6.77 -22.28 -17.27
N ASN A 279 5.64 -22.92 -17.53
CA ASN A 279 4.32 -22.26 -17.52
C ASN A 279 4.23 -20.97 -18.37
N ASN A 280 4.80 -20.98 -19.58
CA ASN A 280 4.86 -19.82 -20.49
C ASN A 280 5.60 -18.58 -19.94
N ALA A 281 6.45 -18.77 -18.93
CA ALA A 281 7.28 -17.72 -18.35
C ALA A 281 8.72 -18.22 -18.17
N CYS A 282 9.69 -17.32 -18.30
CA CYS A 282 11.10 -17.60 -18.08
C CYS A 282 11.62 -16.80 -16.90
N GLY A 283 12.66 -17.31 -16.24
CA GLY A 283 13.37 -16.57 -15.20
C GLY A 283 13.86 -15.22 -15.72
N MET A 284 13.91 -14.25 -14.81
CA MET A 284 14.40 -12.90 -15.12
C MET A 284 15.85 -12.94 -15.59
N THR A 285 16.25 -11.98 -16.44
CA THR A 285 17.58 -11.94 -17.07
C THR A 285 18.50 -10.85 -16.51
N SER A 286 17.98 -9.95 -15.68
CA SER A 286 18.78 -8.88 -15.07
C SER A 286 18.07 -8.24 -13.88
N THR A 287 18.83 -7.64 -12.97
CA THR A 287 18.29 -6.83 -11.87
C THR A 287 17.49 -5.64 -12.38
N GLN A 288 17.93 -5.02 -13.48
CA GLN A 288 17.20 -3.93 -14.12
C GLN A 288 15.80 -4.36 -14.61
N GLN A 289 15.66 -5.59 -15.11
CA GLN A 289 14.35 -6.13 -15.49
C GLN A 289 13.47 -6.33 -14.25
N TRP A 290 14.02 -6.87 -13.17
CA TRP A 290 13.31 -7.02 -11.90
C TRP A 290 12.83 -5.67 -11.35
N GLU A 291 13.71 -4.67 -11.29
CA GLU A 291 13.39 -3.29 -10.88
C GLU A 291 12.28 -2.69 -11.74
N GLY A 292 12.30 -2.93 -13.06
CA GLY A 292 11.22 -2.53 -13.96
C GLY A 292 9.86 -3.13 -13.59
N PHE A 293 9.81 -4.42 -13.22
CA PHE A 293 8.56 -5.04 -12.76
C PHE A 293 8.07 -4.51 -11.40
N VAL A 294 9.00 -4.12 -10.53
CA VAL A 294 8.66 -3.48 -9.26
C VAL A 294 8.11 -2.08 -9.50
N GLU A 295 8.71 -1.32 -10.41
CA GLU A 295 8.24 0.02 -10.80
C GLU A 295 6.86 -0.03 -11.48
N ASP A 296 6.61 -1.00 -12.36
CA ASP A 296 5.28 -1.22 -12.95
C ASP A 296 4.22 -1.44 -11.86
N MET A 297 4.55 -2.23 -10.84
CA MET A 297 3.67 -2.48 -9.70
C MET A 297 3.46 -1.22 -8.87
N ARG A 298 4.51 -0.42 -8.62
CA ARG A 298 4.44 0.85 -7.89
C ARG A 298 3.51 1.86 -8.57
N ILE A 299 3.62 2.00 -9.89
CA ILE A 299 2.74 2.88 -10.69
C ILE A 299 1.28 2.44 -10.54
N ILE A 300 1.02 1.13 -10.58
CA ILE A 300 -0.33 0.60 -10.39
C ILE A 300 -0.81 0.90 -8.96
N VAL A 301 -0.04 0.54 -7.93
CA VAL A 301 -0.36 0.80 -6.52
C VAL A 301 -0.75 2.27 -6.30
N GLY A 302 0.06 3.22 -6.80
CA GLY A 302 -0.21 4.65 -6.65
C GLY A 302 -1.46 5.15 -7.37
N SER A 303 -1.86 4.50 -8.46
CA SER A 303 -3.05 4.89 -9.25
C SER A 303 -4.34 4.18 -8.83
N ARG A 304 -4.25 3.02 -8.17
CA ARG A 304 -5.43 2.19 -7.83
C ARG A 304 -6.48 2.91 -6.98
N PRO A 305 -6.15 3.71 -5.94
CA PRO A 305 -7.16 4.46 -5.19
C PRO A 305 -8.05 5.34 -6.08
N ALA A 306 -7.48 6.01 -7.09
CA ALA A 306 -8.24 6.83 -8.04
C ALA A 306 -9.11 5.95 -8.96
N THR A 307 -8.54 4.87 -9.50
CA THR A 307 -9.26 3.95 -10.39
C THR A 307 -10.44 3.28 -9.71
N VAL A 308 -10.24 2.73 -8.51
CA VAL A 308 -11.29 2.03 -7.76
C VAL A 308 -12.38 2.99 -7.32
N ARG A 309 -12.02 4.24 -6.97
CA ARG A 309 -13.01 5.29 -6.71
C ARG A 309 -13.86 5.59 -7.95
N GLN A 310 -13.28 5.59 -9.15
CA GLN A 310 -14.05 5.68 -10.39
C GLN A 310 -14.96 4.46 -10.58
N GLN A 311 -14.45 3.25 -10.39
CA GLN A 311 -15.24 2.01 -10.51
C GLN A 311 -16.44 2.00 -9.56
N LEU A 312 -16.27 2.49 -8.32
CA LEU A 312 -17.36 2.69 -7.37
C LEU A 312 -18.38 3.72 -7.84
N ARG A 313 -17.93 4.85 -8.41
CA ARG A 313 -18.85 5.84 -8.99
C ARG A 313 -19.69 5.27 -10.10
N ASP A 314 -19.06 4.50 -10.99
CA ASP A 314 -19.72 3.93 -12.15
C ASP A 314 -20.72 2.85 -11.73
N LEU A 315 -20.35 2.00 -10.77
CA LEU A 315 -21.20 0.91 -10.29
C LEU A 315 -22.41 1.40 -9.47
N PHE A 316 -22.24 2.47 -8.68
CA PHE A 316 -23.27 2.97 -7.76
C PHE A 316 -23.82 4.36 -8.14
N GLU A 317 -23.52 4.83 -9.35
CA GLU A 317 -24.04 6.07 -9.95
C GLU A 317 -23.81 7.35 -9.11
N PHE A 318 -22.64 7.46 -8.46
CA PHE A 318 -22.29 8.65 -7.69
C PHE A 318 -21.85 9.82 -8.59
N ASN A 319 -22.52 10.96 -8.43
CA ASN A 319 -22.37 12.10 -9.33
C ASN A 319 -21.26 13.08 -8.93
N SER A 320 -20.79 13.07 -7.68
CA SER A 320 -19.71 13.97 -7.26
C SER A 320 -18.90 13.44 -6.08
N ILE A 321 -17.68 13.97 -5.94
CA ILE A 321 -16.79 13.73 -4.82
C ILE A 321 -16.77 14.98 -3.95
N VAL A 322 -16.89 14.79 -2.64
CA VAL A 322 -16.70 15.82 -1.61
C VAL A 322 -15.47 15.47 -0.77
N ARG A 323 -14.82 16.48 -0.21
CA ARG A 323 -13.69 16.29 0.70
C ARG A 323 -14.18 16.43 2.14
N LEU A 324 -13.76 15.51 2.99
CA LEU A 324 -13.94 15.57 4.43
C LEU A 324 -12.57 15.86 5.06
N ASP A 325 -12.46 17.02 5.68
CA ASP A 325 -11.30 17.41 6.47
C ASP A 325 -11.68 17.33 7.96
N ILE A 326 -10.86 16.63 8.74
CA ILE A 326 -10.99 16.53 10.20
C ILE A 326 -9.73 17.15 10.79
N GLN A 327 -9.90 18.13 11.65
CA GLN A 327 -8.81 18.76 12.38
C GLN A 327 -8.98 18.54 13.86
N ILE A 328 -7.92 18.09 14.51
CA ILE A 328 -7.87 17.96 15.97
C ILE A 328 -7.11 19.17 16.49
N GLN A 329 -7.81 20.02 17.27
CA GLN A 329 -7.31 21.34 17.70
C GLN A 329 -5.88 21.31 18.25
N GLN A 330 -5.53 20.25 18.99
CA GLN A 330 -4.17 20.00 19.44
C GLN A 330 -3.92 18.49 19.52
N LEU A 331 -2.77 18.06 19.00
CA LEU A 331 -2.33 16.67 19.09
C LEU A 331 -2.32 16.21 20.56
N GLY A 332 -2.82 15.00 20.80
CA GLY A 332 -2.91 14.42 22.14
C GLY A 332 -4.16 14.77 22.94
N TYR A 333 -5.05 15.65 22.46
CA TYR A 333 -6.33 15.95 23.14
C TYR A 333 -7.36 14.83 22.99
N GLY A 334 -7.26 14.06 21.91
CA GLY A 334 -8.19 12.99 21.61
C GLY A 334 -7.94 12.42 20.22
N ARG A 335 -8.86 11.56 19.81
CA ARG A 335 -8.88 10.88 18.52
C ARG A 335 -10.29 10.96 17.92
N VAL A 336 -10.43 10.70 16.63
CA VAL A 336 -11.72 10.61 15.95
C VAL A 336 -11.80 9.23 15.28
N GLN A 337 -12.80 8.44 15.66
CA GLN A 337 -13.19 7.27 14.88
C GLN A 337 -13.91 7.77 13.62
N LEU A 338 -13.31 7.49 12.46
CA LEU A 338 -13.90 7.66 11.15
C LEU A 338 -14.46 6.32 10.70
N GLY A 339 -15.73 6.30 10.30
CA GLY A 339 -16.35 5.07 9.82
C GLY A 339 -16.35 4.00 10.91
N GLU A 340 -16.06 2.76 10.53
CA GLU A 340 -16.09 1.63 11.46
C GLU A 340 -14.70 1.17 11.92
N LYS A 341 -13.62 1.56 11.22
CA LYS A 341 -12.29 0.92 11.40
C LYS A 341 -11.13 1.91 11.57
N THR A 342 -11.27 3.14 11.09
CA THR A 342 -10.16 4.11 11.06
C THR A 342 -10.15 5.01 12.30
N MET A 343 -9.06 4.96 13.04
CA MET A 343 -8.78 5.90 14.13
C MET A 343 -7.89 7.04 13.65
N ILE A 344 -8.39 8.27 13.70
CA ILE A 344 -7.65 9.49 13.37
C ILE A 344 -7.09 10.09 14.65
N ALA A 345 -5.77 10.26 14.73
CA ALA A 345 -5.08 10.83 15.90
C ALA A 345 -4.47 12.22 15.65
N GLY A 346 -4.67 12.77 14.45
CA GLY A 346 -4.22 14.12 14.06
C GLY A 346 -5.14 14.72 13.00
N ASP A 347 -4.59 15.57 12.14
CA ASP A 347 -5.35 16.08 11.00
C ASP A 347 -5.54 14.99 9.94
N TYR A 348 -6.71 14.99 9.30
CA TYR A 348 -7.08 14.05 8.25
C TYR A 348 -7.78 14.78 7.11
N SER A 349 -7.53 14.32 5.88
CA SER A 349 -8.26 14.72 4.69
C SER A 349 -8.57 13.48 3.86
N GLY A 350 -9.83 13.31 3.45
CA GLY A 350 -10.26 12.19 2.61
C GLY A 350 -11.28 12.59 1.56
N GLN A 351 -11.35 11.82 0.49
CA GLN A 351 -12.32 12.01 -0.59
C GLN A 351 -13.46 11.01 -0.46
N PHE A 352 -14.69 11.52 -0.38
CA PHE A 352 -15.93 10.77 -0.21
C PHE A 352 -16.93 11.09 -1.33
N PHE A 353 -17.96 10.27 -1.52
CA PHE A 353 -19.04 10.60 -2.43
C PHE A 353 -20.09 11.49 -1.76
N ASN A 354 -20.75 12.34 -2.54
CA ASN A 354 -21.87 13.13 -2.01
C ASN A 354 -23.03 12.25 -1.53
N HIS A 355 -23.77 12.73 -0.53
CA HIS A 355 -24.91 12.03 0.08
C HIS A 355 -24.58 10.70 0.78
N MET A 356 -23.30 10.36 0.95
CA MET A 356 -22.87 9.27 1.82
C MET A 356 -23.00 9.67 3.29
N SER A 357 -23.49 8.75 4.12
CA SER A 357 -23.42 8.87 5.57
C SER A 357 -22.11 8.27 6.07
N VAL A 358 -21.28 9.08 6.74
CA VAL A 358 -20.02 8.63 7.33
C VAL A 358 -20.08 8.88 8.83
N PRO A 359 -20.14 7.82 9.67
CA PRO A 359 -20.19 8.01 11.11
C PRO A 359 -18.86 8.57 11.61
N LEU A 360 -18.94 9.58 12.47
CA LEU A 360 -17.80 10.20 13.16
C LEU A 360 -18.05 10.16 14.66
N GLN A 361 -17.07 9.66 15.41
CA GLN A 361 -17.12 9.67 16.88
C GLN A 361 -15.83 10.26 17.43
N ALA A 362 -15.94 11.36 18.19
CA ALA A 362 -14.83 11.92 18.91
C ALA A 362 -14.58 11.12 20.20
N LEU A 363 -13.32 10.74 20.43
CA LEU A 363 -12.85 9.96 21.55
C LEU A 363 -11.79 10.80 22.30
N PRO A 364 -12.17 11.53 23.36
CA PRO A 364 -11.21 12.33 24.13
C PRO A 364 -10.19 11.42 24.82
N ASN A 365 -8.93 11.88 24.92
CA ASN A 365 -7.92 11.21 25.73
C ASN A 365 -8.14 11.48 27.23
N ASP A 366 -7.47 10.73 28.09
CA ASP A 366 -7.55 10.89 29.54
C ASP A 366 -7.25 12.35 29.95
N GLY A 367 -8.14 12.93 30.77
CA GLY A 367 -8.03 14.33 31.21
C GLY A 367 -8.66 15.35 30.25
N PHE A 368 -9.15 14.93 29.09
CA PHE A 368 -9.86 15.78 28.13
C PHE A 368 -11.36 15.42 28.07
N GLN A 369 -12.16 16.35 27.54
CA GLN A 369 -13.57 16.12 27.25
C GLN A 369 -13.89 16.61 25.84
N PHE A 370 -14.73 15.87 25.12
CA PHE A 370 -15.24 16.32 23.84
C PHE A 370 -16.32 17.39 24.07
N VAL A 371 -16.06 18.62 23.61
CA VAL A 371 -16.97 19.77 23.79
C VAL A 371 -17.93 19.99 22.62
N GLY A 372 -17.59 19.52 21.41
CA GLY A 372 -18.45 19.63 20.24
C GLY A 372 -17.66 19.70 18.93
N TRP A 373 -18.40 19.56 17.82
CA TRP A 373 -17.87 19.76 16.47
C TRP A 373 -18.00 21.23 16.06
N GLN A 374 -16.98 21.77 15.40
CA GLN A 374 -17.01 23.09 14.78
C GLN A 374 -16.70 22.96 13.30
N GLN A 375 -17.52 23.58 12.44
CA GLN A 375 -17.22 23.64 11.02
C GLN A 375 -16.01 24.55 10.79
N GLY A 376 -14.91 23.98 10.27
CA GLY A 376 -13.75 24.74 9.86
C GLY A 376 -14.08 25.63 8.65
N SER A 377 -13.62 26.88 8.67
CA SER A 377 -13.69 27.79 7.50
C SER A 377 -12.50 27.66 6.55
N GLN A 378 -11.60 26.71 6.80
CA GLN A 378 -10.38 26.49 6.05
C GLN A 378 -10.23 24.99 5.77
N SER A 379 -10.12 24.63 4.49
CA SER A 379 -9.76 23.28 4.05
C SER A 379 -8.26 23.24 3.76
N ARG A 380 -7.54 22.21 4.24
CA ARG A 380 -6.18 21.94 3.77
C ARG A 380 -6.23 21.00 2.57
N ARG A 381 -5.35 21.21 1.60
CA ARG A 381 -5.15 20.30 0.48
C ARG A 381 -3.67 20.10 0.25
N THR A 382 -3.27 18.86 0.01
CA THR A 382 -1.91 18.54 -0.45
C THR A 382 -1.77 18.96 -1.91
N LEU A 383 -0.76 19.78 -2.20
CA LEU A 383 -0.43 20.21 -3.58
C LEU A 383 0.70 19.38 -4.18
N LEU A 384 1.61 18.92 -3.34
CA LEU A 384 2.71 18.03 -3.62
C LEU A 384 2.84 17.09 -2.42
N ALA A 385 2.88 15.79 -2.66
CA ALA A 385 2.99 14.79 -1.60
C ALA A 385 4.47 14.44 -1.39
N ARG A 386 4.80 13.95 -0.19
CA ARG A 386 6.11 13.35 0.09
C ARG A 386 6.38 12.15 -0.81
N GLY A 387 7.65 11.82 -0.99
CA GLY A 387 8.05 10.76 -1.91
C GLY A 387 7.72 11.05 -3.38
N SER A 388 7.35 12.29 -3.71
CA SER A 388 7.05 12.68 -5.09
C SER A 388 8.26 12.48 -5.98
N ARG A 389 8.03 12.36 -7.29
CA ARG A 389 9.12 12.31 -8.26
C ARG A 389 9.71 13.70 -8.46
N TRP A 390 11.03 13.78 -8.32
CA TRP A 390 11.82 14.98 -8.58
C TRP A 390 12.77 14.72 -9.74
N LYS A 391 13.01 15.77 -10.53
CA LYS A 391 14.22 15.83 -11.34
C LYS A 391 15.36 16.35 -10.49
N TYR A 392 16.53 15.76 -10.63
CA TYR A 392 17.71 16.15 -9.86
C TYR A 392 18.94 16.39 -10.73
N PHE A 393 19.81 17.25 -10.22
CA PHE A 393 21.10 17.60 -10.81
C PHE A 393 22.16 17.61 -9.71
N ASP A 394 23.01 16.60 -9.77
CA ASP A 394 23.96 16.16 -8.75
C ASP A 394 25.40 16.28 -9.26
N LYS A 395 25.69 17.35 -10.00
CA LYS A 395 27.00 17.51 -10.69
C LYS A 395 27.95 18.46 -9.99
N GLY A 396 27.63 18.89 -8.76
CA GLY A 396 28.48 19.78 -7.97
C GLY A 396 28.75 21.14 -8.62
N VAL A 397 27.91 21.57 -9.57
CA VAL A 397 28.06 22.84 -10.29
C VAL A 397 26.70 23.52 -10.42
N PHE A 398 26.74 24.84 -10.67
CA PHE A 398 25.52 25.61 -10.91
C PHE A 398 24.79 25.13 -12.19
N PRO A 399 23.50 24.77 -12.14
CA PRO A 399 22.80 24.20 -13.30
C PRO A 399 22.52 25.20 -14.44
N GLY A 400 22.64 26.50 -14.16
CA GLY A 400 22.39 27.57 -15.12
C GLY A 400 21.29 28.53 -14.69
N ALA A 401 21.26 29.70 -15.31
CA ALA A 401 20.30 30.74 -14.96
C ALA A 401 18.86 30.29 -15.22
N GLY A 402 17.98 30.50 -14.23
CA GLY A 402 16.56 30.18 -14.33
C GLY A 402 16.20 28.73 -14.05
N TRP A 403 17.13 27.88 -13.58
CA TRP A 403 16.86 26.48 -13.21
C TRP A 403 15.65 26.29 -12.29
N ASN A 404 15.37 27.27 -11.43
CA ASN A 404 14.22 27.30 -10.53
C ASN A 404 12.92 27.83 -11.15
N ARG A 405 12.84 27.99 -12.48
CA ARG A 405 11.66 28.50 -13.21
C ARG A 405 11.12 27.47 -14.21
N ILE A 406 9.80 27.49 -14.41
CA ILE A 406 9.06 26.53 -15.24
C ILE A 406 9.63 26.35 -16.66
N GLY A 407 10.12 27.43 -17.28
CA GLY A 407 10.64 27.41 -18.65
C GLY A 407 12.07 26.88 -18.81
N PHE A 408 12.72 26.43 -17.74
CA PHE A 408 14.07 25.87 -17.83
C PHE A 408 14.04 24.46 -18.42
N ASN A 409 14.92 24.22 -19.38
CA ASN A 409 15.08 22.92 -20.02
C ASN A 409 15.94 22.00 -19.16
N ASP A 410 15.29 21.05 -18.49
CA ASP A 410 15.88 20.03 -17.63
C ASP A 410 15.80 18.62 -18.26
N ALA A 411 15.78 18.52 -19.59
CA ALA A 411 15.69 17.23 -20.27
C ALA A 411 16.88 16.31 -19.98
N THR A 412 18.01 16.87 -19.54
CA THR A 412 19.23 16.12 -19.20
C THR A 412 19.34 15.81 -17.70
N TRP A 413 18.41 16.30 -16.88
CA TRP A 413 18.40 15.98 -15.44
C TRP A 413 17.87 14.56 -15.26
N ALA A 414 18.49 13.82 -14.35
CA ALA A 414 17.97 12.54 -13.94
C ALA A 414 16.69 12.74 -13.11
N SER A 415 15.92 11.68 -12.91
CA SER A 415 14.67 11.76 -12.14
C SER A 415 14.51 10.57 -11.21
N GLY A 416 14.04 10.82 -10.01
CA GLY A 416 13.92 9.85 -8.94
C GLY A 416 12.77 10.16 -7.99
N LEU A 417 12.32 9.18 -7.22
CA LEU A 417 11.39 9.42 -6.13
C LEU A 417 12.17 9.91 -4.92
N ALA A 418 11.62 10.88 -4.20
CA ALA A 418 12.11 11.19 -2.85
C ALA A 418 11.84 9.99 -1.91
N GLU A 419 12.62 9.76 -0.85
CA GLU A 419 13.77 10.54 -0.41
C GLU A 419 14.95 10.43 -1.39
N LEU A 420 15.55 11.58 -1.74
CA LEU A 420 16.74 11.62 -2.61
C LEU A 420 17.98 11.94 -1.79
N GLY A 421 19.04 11.16 -1.96
CA GLY A 421 20.15 11.26 -1.04
C GLY A 421 21.27 10.24 -1.20
N TYR A 422 22.11 10.09 -0.18
CA TYR A 422 23.10 9.02 -0.04
C TYR A 422 23.47 8.88 1.44
N GLY A 423 23.94 7.70 1.86
CA GLY A 423 24.56 7.48 3.18
C GLY A 423 23.70 6.73 4.20
N ASP A 424 22.38 6.90 4.17
CA ASP A 424 21.46 6.46 5.24
C ASP A 424 20.81 5.10 4.95
N GLY A 425 20.71 4.73 3.67
CA GLY A 425 20.19 3.43 3.23
C GLY A 425 18.66 3.34 3.21
N ASP A 426 17.97 4.45 3.43
CA ASP A 426 16.52 4.64 3.27
C ASP A 426 16.16 5.51 2.04
N GLU A 427 17.15 5.96 1.26
CA GLU A 427 16.92 6.80 0.10
C GLU A 427 16.29 6.00 -1.04
N ASN A 428 15.12 6.45 -1.50
CA ASN A 428 14.47 5.88 -2.67
C ASN A 428 15.25 6.17 -3.95
N THR A 429 16.00 7.28 -4.00
CA THR A 429 16.89 7.59 -5.11
C THR A 429 18.25 8.08 -4.62
N ALA A 430 19.28 7.27 -4.86
CA ALA A 430 20.65 7.68 -4.63
C ALA A 430 21.07 8.83 -5.58
N VAL A 431 21.67 9.89 -5.05
CA VAL A 431 22.30 10.98 -5.81
C VAL A 431 23.82 10.86 -5.77
N ASP A 432 24.49 11.28 -6.84
CA ASP A 432 25.95 11.23 -6.96
C ASP A 432 26.60 12.31 -6.08
N PHE A 433 27.48 11.90 -5.17
CA PHE A 433 28.27 12.82 -4.35
C PHE A 433 29.58 13.28 -5.03
N GLY A 434 29.89 12.76 -6.21
CA GLY A 434 31.12 13.04 -6.93
C GLY A 434 32.17 11.93 -6.77
N PRO A 435 33.35 12.12 -7.38
CA PRO A 435 34.35 11.06 -7.52
C PRO A 435 35.17 10.80 -6.25
N ASP A 436 35.07 11.65 -5.23
CA ASP A 436 35.92 11.62 -4.03
C ASP A 436 35.05 11.65 -2.77
N GLU A 437 35.21 10.64 -1.91
CA GLU A 437 34.44 10.50 -0.67
C GLU A 437 34.88 11.51 0.40
N ASP A 438 36.10 12.04 0.27
CA ASP A 438 36.68 13.06 1.14
C ASP A 438 36.49 14.50 0.59
N ASP A 439 35.96 14.64 -0.64
CA ASP A 439 35.69 15.91 -1.31
C ASP A 439 34.36 15.86 -2.11
N LYS A 440 33.27 15.59 -1.40
CA LYS A 440 31.92 15.48 -1.98
C LYS A 440 31.40 16.82 -2.49
N TYR A 441 30.50 16.76 -3.46
CA TYR A 441 29.80 17.91 -3.99
C TYR A 441 29.00 18.63 -2.90
N VAL A 442 29.20 19.95 -2.80
CA VAL A 442 28.53 20.79 -1.80
C VAL A 442 27.03 20.84 -1.99
N THR A 443 26.55 20.85 -3.24
CA THR A 443 25.14 21.14 -3.56
C THR A 443 24.56 20.15 -4.55
N SER A 444 23.35 19.69 -4.24
CA SER A 444 22.46 18.96 -5.14
C SER A 444 21.19 19.77 -5.39
N TYR A 445 20.69 19.75 -6.63
CA TYR A 445 19.53 20.54 -7.04
C TYR A 445 18.37 19.64 -7.41
N PHE A 446 17.17 20.02 -6.99
CA PHE A 446 15.94 19.28 -7.20
C PHE A 446 14.87 20.19 -7.79
N ARG A 447 14.02 19.68 -8.67
CA ARG A 447 12.85 20.40 -9.17
C ARG A 447 11.69 19.46 -9.52
N THR A 448 10.47 19.91 -9.27
CA THR A 448 9.25 19.21 -9.70
C THR A 448 8.11 20.20 -9.93
N SER A 449 7.15 19.84 -10.79
CA SER A 449 5.97 20.67 -11.08
C SER A 449 4.68 20.07 -10.54
N PHE A 450 3.72 20.94 -10.23
CA PHE A 450 2.40 20.56 -9.73
C PHE A 450 1.32 21.50 -10.26
N GLN A 451 0.07 21.03 -10.25
CA GLN A 451 -1.07 21.76 -10.83
C GLN A 451 -1.92 22.45 -9.76
N VAL A 452 -2.32 23.70 -10.02
CA VAL A 452 -3.19 24.49 -9.16
C VAL A 452 -4.37 25.02 -9.97
N THR A 453 -5.59 24.57 -9.68
CA THR A 453 -6.79 24.97 -10.46
C THR A 453 -7.28 26.39 -10.15
N ASN A 454 -7.09 26.84 -8.90
CA ASN A 454 -7.46 28.17 -8.42
C ASN A 454 -6.50 28.55 -7.30
N ALA A 455 -5.51 29.37 -7.62
CA ALA A 455 -4.49 29.86 -6.70
C ALA A 455 -5.09 30.87 -5.71
N ALA A 456 -6.02 31.71 -6.16
CA ALA A 456 -6.68 32.71 -5.32
C ALA A 456 -7.54 32.10 -4.19
N ALA A 457 -7.94 30.82 -4.32
CA ALA A 457 -8.62 30.08 -3.27
C ALA A 457 -7.68 29.57 -2.16
N ILE A 458 -6.36 29.57 -2.37
CA ILE A 458 -5.38 29.17 -1.36
C ILE A 458 -4.98 30.40 -0.55
N GLN A 459 -5.19 30.34 0.76
CA GLN A 459 -4.85 31.43 1.68
C GLN A 459 -3.39 31.35 2.14
N SER A 460 -2.90 30.14 2.40
CA SER A 460 -1.55 29.88 2.89
C SER A 460 -1.04 28.53 2.40
N LEU A 461 0.27 28.38 2.38
CA LEU A 461 0.99 27.14 2.09
C LEU A 461 1.66 26.64 3.36
N ILE A 462 1.69 25.32 3.51
CA ILE A 462 2.50 24.63 4.51
C ILE A 462 3.49 23.78 3.74
N PHE A 463 4.79 24.04 3.92
CA PHE A 463 5.87 23.22 3.41
C PHE A 463 6.42 22.38 4.54
N LYS A 464 6.66 21.09 4.28
CA LYS A 464 7.34 20.20 5.22
C LYS A 464 8.57 19.67 4.53
N ILE A 465 9.76 20.15 4.89
CA ILE A 465 11.00 19.75 4.23
C ILE A 465 11.85 18.87 5.15
N LEU A 466 12.28 17.73 4.63
CA LEU A 466 13.40 16.94 5.14
C LEU A 466 14.64 17.32 4.33
N ARG A 467 15.75 17.57 5.02
CA ARG A 467 16.99 18.11 4.44
C ARG A 467 18.19 17.75 5.30
N ASP A 468 19.27 17.36 4.64
CA ASP A 468 20.62 17.26 5.20
C ASP A 468 21.65 17.94 4.27
N ASP A 469 22.30 19.05 4.64
CA ASP A 469 22.27 19.74 5.94
C ASP A 469 21.38 20.99 5.92
N GLY A 470 21.48 21.76 4.84
CA GLY A 470 20.79 23.03 4.62
C GLY A 470 20.06 23.04 3.30
N ALA A 471 19.00 23.86 3.20
CA ALA A 471 18.23 23.94 1.97
C ALA A 471 17.67 25.34 1.70
N VAL A 472 17.56 25.66 0.41
CA VAL A 472 16.82 26.83 -0.10
C VAL A 472 15.74 26.35 -1.07
N VAL A 473 14.50 26.72 -0.79
CA VAL A 473 13.32 26.35 -1.59
C VAL A 473 12.84 27.55 -2.38
N TYR A 474 12.58 27.32 -3.66
CA TYR A 474 12.04 28.27 -4.61
C TYR A 474 10.67 27.81 -5.10
N LEU A 475 9.70 28.71 -5.11
CA LEU A 475 8.40 28.51 -5.74
C LEU A 475 8.27 29.49 -6.91
N ASN A 476 8.12 28.95 -8.13
CA ASN A 476 8.04 29.72 -9.38
C ASN A 476 9.22 30.71 -9.55
N GLY A 477 10.41 30.31 -9.10
CA GLY A 477 11.64 31.10 -9.17
C GLY A 477 11.81 32.18 -8.11
N ARG A 478 10.90 32.26 -7.12
CA ARG A 478 11.03 33.10 -5.93
C ARG A 478 11.48 32.25 -4.74
N GLU A 479 12.52 32.66 -4.03
CA GLU A 479 12.91 32.03 -2.76
C GLU A 479 11.79 32.19 -1.73
N VAL A 480 11.37 31.08 -1.12
CA VAL A 480 10.25 31.04 -0.17
C VAL A 480 10.58 30.40 1.16
N VAL A 481 11.57 29.49 1.21
CA VAL A 481 12.09 28.91 2.46
C VAL A 481 13.61 28.88 2.38
N ARG A 482 14.25 29.19 3.51
CA ARG A 482 15.67 28.99 3.75
C ARG A 482 15.83 28.33 5.11
N THR A 483 16.46 27.17 5.17
CA THR A 483 16.70 26.42 6.41
C THR A 483 18.17 26.05 6.50
N ASN A 484 18.79 26.32 7.65
CA ASN A 484 20.21 26.02 7.92
C ASN A 484 21.20 26.52 6.84
N MET A 485 20.92 27.67 6.23
CA MET A 485 21.78 28.33 5.24
C MET A 485 22.13 29.76 5.68
N PRO A 486 23.35 30.25 5.38
CA PRO A 486 23.77 31.59 5.78
C PRO A 486 22.93 32.68 5.11
N ASP A 487 22.96 33.89 5.66
CA ASP A 487 22.37 35.07 5.02
C ASP A 487 23.12 35.47 3.75
N GLY A 488 22.41 36.14 2.83
CA GLY A 488 23.00 36.68 1.60
C GLY A 488 22.85 35.77 0.38
N THR A 489 23.67 36.04 -0.64
CA THR A 489 23.64 35.31 -1.92
C THR A 489 24.20 33.90 -1.73
N ILE A 490 23.38 32.89 -2.01
CA ILE A 490 23.79 31.49 -2.02
C ILE A 490 24.36 31.13 -3.40
N GLN A 491 25.53 30.50 -3.39
CA GLN A 491 26.19 29.93 -4.56
C GLN A 491 26.30 28.42 -4.41
N TYR A 492 26.53 27.69 -5.50
CA TYR A 492 26.64 26.22 -5.50
C TYR A 492 27.75 25.65 -4.60
N ASN A 493 28.68 26.50 -4.13
CA ASN A 493 29.77 26.15 -3.23
C ASN A 493 29.61 26.80 -1.83
N THR A 494 28.42 27.32 -1.53
CA THR A 494 28.10 27.85 -0.19
C THR A 494 27.74 26.68 0.71
N TRP A 495 28.38 26.60 1.87
CA TRP A 495 28.11 25.56 2.87
C TRP A 495 26.87 25.88 3.72
N ALA A 496 26.23 24.84 4.22
CA ALA A 496 25.23 24.94 5.28
C ALA A 496 25.83 25.54 6.57
N SER A 497 24.99 26.15 7.40
CA SER A 497 25.45 26.91 8.58
C SER A 497 25.95 26.03 9.72
N SER A 498 25.39 24.83 9.86
CA SER A 498 25.82 23.79 10.80
C SER A 498 25.51 22.41 10.22
N SER A 499 26.08 21.35 10.80
CA SER A 499 25.57 20.00 10.56
C SER A 499 24.22 19.79 11.25
N VAL A 500 23.43 18.83 10.79
CA VAL A 500 22.23 18.32 11.48
C VAL A 500 22.43 16.86 11.88
N GLU A 501 21.78 16.40 12.96
CA GLU A 501 21.82 14.99 13.43
C GLU A 501 20.42 14.34 13.41
N ASP A 502 19.39 15.11 13.03
CA ASP A 502 17.98 14.68 12.97
C ASP A 502 17.58 14.49 11.49
N GLU A 503 18.24 13.56 10.80
CA GLU A 503 18.12 13.29 9.35
C GLU A 503 16.69 12.87 8.93
N ASN A 504 15.90 12.34 9.87
CA ASN A 504 14.51 11.89 9.63
C ASN A 504 13.43 12.96 9.93
N THR A 505 13.82 14.17 10.34
CA THR A 505 12.86 15.19 10.80
C THR A 505 12.40 16.11 9.67
N PHE A 506 11.09 16.20 9.48
CA PHE A 506 10.47 17.19 8.61
C PHE A 506 10.26 18.53 9.34
N PHE A 507 10.78 19.60 8.75
CA PHE A 507 10.64 20.97 9.24
C PHE A 507 9.48 21.67 8.56
N GLU A 508 8.55 22.20 9.35
CA GLU A 508 7.32 22.82 8.86
C GLU A 508 7.47 24.35 8.74
N PHE A 509 7.10 24.88 7.57
CA PHE A 509 7.08 26.32 7.27
C PHE A 509 5.70 26.74 6.78
N SER A 510 5.15 27.79 7.38
CA SER A 510 3.90 28.43 6.93
C SER A 510 4.21 29.66 6.08
N LEU A 511 3.66 29.71 4.87
CA LEU A 511 3.95 30.73 3.87
C LEU A 511 2.66 31.34 3.30
N ALA A 512 2.77 32.56 2.79
CA ALA A 512 1.73 33.11 1.93
C ALA A 512 1.66 32.34 0.61
N ALA A 513 0.45 32.22 0.05
CA ALA A 513 0.24 31.57 -1.25
C ALA A 513 0.41 32.52 -2.45
N ASP A 514 1.06 33.68 -2.25
CA ASP A 514 1.16 34.77 -3.21
C ASP A 514 2.06 34.46 -4.42
N ALA A 515 2.93 33.45 -4.30
CA ALA A 515 3.78 32.97 -5.39
C ALA A 515 3.09 31.94 -6.31
N LEU A 516 1.89 31.45 -5.97
CA LEU A 516 1.16 30.50 -6.80
C LEU A 516 0.50 31.16 -8.00
N VAL A 517 0.40 30.41 -9.09
CA VAL A 517 -0.36 30.77 -10.29
C VAL A 517 -1.39 29.70 -10.60
N ASP A 518 -2.43 30.07 -11.35
CA ASP A 518 -3.35 29.08 -11.93
C ASP A 518 -2.61 28.25 -12.99
N GLY A 519 -2.83 26.93 -12.98
CA GLY A 519 -2.17 25.96 -13.85
C GLY A 519 -0.89 25.40 -13.24
N GLU A 520 0.14 25.24 -14.07
CA GLU A 520 1.39 24.61 -13.69
C GLU A 520 2.25 25.54 -12.83
N ASN A 521 2.70 25.03 -11.69
CA ASN A 521 3.64 25.67 -10.76
C ASN A 521 4.88 24.78 -10.65
N ILE A 522 6.03 25.39 -10.36
CA ILE A 522 7.27 24.66 -10.11
C ILE A 522 7.80 24.96 -8.71
N VAL A 523 8.19 23.91 -8.00
CA VAL A 523 9.02 24.01 -6.81
C VAL A 523 10.41 23.50 -7.15
N ALA A 524 11.43 24.20 -6.68
CA ALA A 524 12.82 23.85 -6.90
C ALA A 524 13.60 24.03 -5.59
N VAL A 525 14.53 23.14 -5.31
CA VAL A 525 15.28 23.12 -4.04
C VAL A 525 16.76 22.94 -4.34
N GLU A 526 17.61 23.68 -3.65
CA GLU A 526 19.04 23.39 -3.55
C GLU A 526 19.32 22.92 -2.12
N VAL A 527 19.93 21.76 -1.99
CA VAL A 527 20.35 21.16 -0.71
C VAL A 527 21.85 21.24 -0.65
N HIS A 528 22.35 21.75 0.47
CA HIS A 528 23.74 22.07 0.70
C HIS A 528 24.26 21.28 1.90
N GLN A 529 25.43 20.70 1.73
CA GLN A 529 26.18 20.05 2.80
C GLN A 529 26.84 21.09 3.72
N HIS A 530 27.17 20.70 4.94
CA HIS A 530 27.98 21.49 5.87
C HIS A 530 29.49 21.23 5.68
N SER A 531 29.86 20.04 5.20
CA SER A 531 31.26 19.68 4.96
C SER A 531 31.46 18.79 3.73
N ALA A 532 32.66 18.82 3.14
CA ALA A 532 33.01 18.01 1.98
C ALA A 532 33.12 16.51 2.31
N THR A 533 33.22 16.16 3.60
CA THR A 533 33.32 14.80 4.10
C THR A 533 32.01 14.32 4.73
N SER A 534 30.87 14.95 4.40
CA SER A 534 29.58 14.55 4.98
C SER A 534 29.32 13.06 4.75
N SER A 535 28.76 12.37 5.74
CA SER A 535 28.42 10.95 5.61
C SER A 535 27.28 10.75 4.61
N ASP A 536 26.39 11.72 4.53
CA ASP A 536 25.06 11.57 3.95
C ASP A 536 24.53 12.87 3.30
N LEU A 537 23.38 12.72 2.64
CA LEU A 537 22.51 13.78 2.14
C LEU A 537 21.11 13.20 2.10
N SER A 538 20.11 13.93 2.58
CA SER A 538 18.72 13.48 2.50
C SER A 538 17.78 14.62 2.12
N PHE A 539 16.79 14.35 1.26
CA PHE A 539 15.83 15.34 0.78
C PHE A 539 14.45 14.76 0.45
N ASP A 540 13.41 15.34 1.06
CA ASP A 540 12.00 15.19 0.70
C ASP A 540 11.18 16.44 1.06
N LEU A 541 10.02 16.66 0.44
CA LEU A 541 9.19 17.86 0.60
C LEU A 541 7.68 17.65 0.46
#